data_AF-A0A5B8N177-F1
#
_entry.id   AF-A0A5B8N177-F1
#
_cell.length_a   1.000
_cell.length_b   1.000
_cell.length_c   1.000
_cell.angle_alpha   90.00
_cell.angle_beta   90.00
_cell.angle_gamma   90.00
#
_symmetry.space_group_name_H-M   'P 1'
#
loop_
_entity.id
_entity.type
_entity.pdbx_description
1 polymer ?
#
loop_
_entity_poly.entity_id
_entity_poly.type
_entity_poly.pdbx_seq_one_letter_code
_entity_poly.pdbx_strand_id
1 'polypeptide(L)'
;MESGTLMTNVGQPSPPRADSRTSDDAPVLVPNDNSATSLENVVSQDSLKGAGVQGAADLGPSGDAQAHKQFPTIKPFQMPSDDDLFTLREQEREMKRMERQRNKNLQVQDKTTFSSRMSRTCPSDKSMNTIVNPSGTATGAAGMKPVGTTGGQFGKSGLSGATSQQLVSQRTRLERENMSDFIAKKREIFLVQMSLDTKRAEIRKLEERALQREEALRRSESMLEEDKLRFEEFLRENDEKVKEAITKAEVETKAKQDKVNEIKRLNAAIATLRSELNKYEEQLEDCRKYKQFLDYLTPSEWFEQQDEKRKELIEKRQKAFKEKLEAWDEDQRKAMEAVTAAEQLLEKARTQQEVDMNEKALSRARESLAEAQKAPKPVQPTSYLTDEEEEQLSSEMHFKHPQQLLDIFAQLEEQNLFLIQNCQETEEALEELKTKYRETKQQMDAEIKGLDSQISSLESSIGVEEEKSRLLRSLTDGTESKTSVANGKTSEGTSLEALSAKVSEVYVRCGFDNDASLSTLQMLTNIEAKLDEYFSIIETMPTEFVEQAEKAKEKERRQRAREEKLEQQKREQERRVQRSLERAQAPVMKKTGKPVMFRSHVVKKKVVGSKNVKKNDEEAELEAFLGRV
;
A
#
# COMPACT_ATOMS: atom_id res chain seq x y z
N MET A 1 -54.21 -23.62 -24.38
CA MET A 1 -54.16 -22.77 -25.59
C MET A 1 -52.71 -22.32 -25.69
N GLU A 2 -51.82 -23.17 -26.21
CA GLU A 2 -51.44 -23.23 -27.64
C GLU A 2 -51.03 -21.82 -28.12
N SER A 3 -49.78 -21.53 -28.52
CA SER A 3 -48.95 -22.29 -29.46
C SER A 3 -47.47 -21.90 -29.32
N GLY A 4 -46.57 -22.88 -29.46
CA GLY A 4 -45.14 -22.65 -29.62
C GLY A 4 -44.73 -22.44 -31.08
N THR A 5 -43.50 -21.96 -31.31
CA THR A 5 -42.73 -22.22 -32.54
C THR A 5 -41.24 -22.16 -32.22
N LEU A 6 -40.58 -23.30 -32.43
CA LEU A 6 -39.15 -23.55 -32.47
C LEU A 6 -38.70 -23.52 -33.94
N MET A 7 -37.56 -22.90 -34.27
CA MET A 7 -36.69 -23.32 -35.39
C MET A 7 -35.19 -23.05 -35.10
N THR A 8 -34.50 -24.15 -34.81
CA THR A 8 -33.18 -24.63 -35.30
C THR A 8 -32.72 -24.06 -36.66
N ASN A 9 -31.44 -23.99 -37.12
CA ASN A 9 -30.09 -24.42 -36.72
C ASN A 9 -29.11 -24.09 -37.91
N VAL A 10 -27.80 -24.33 -37.75
CA VAL A 10 -26.71 -24.46 -38.78
C VAL A 10 -26.08 -23.15 -39.30
N GLY A 11 -24.77 -22.90 -39.48
CA GLY A 11 -23.50 -23.65 -39.39
C GLY A 11 -22.37 -22.80 -40.02
N GLN A 12 -21.10 -23.02 -39.62
CA GLN A 12 -19.80 -22.40 -40.04
C GLN A 12 -19.51 -22.46 -41.57
N PRO A 13 -18.36 -21.99 -42.19
CA PRO A 13 -17.04 -21.50 -41.70
C PRO A 13 -16.37 -20.29 -42.47
N SER A 14 -15.14 -19.90 -42.09
CA SER A 14 -14.19 -18.93 -42.73
C SER A 14 -13.60 -19.41 -44.10
N PRO A 15 -12.57 -18.83 -44.79
CA PRO A 15 -11.80 -17.54 -44.79
C PRO A 15 -11.58 -17.01 -46.28
N PRO A 16 -10.41 -16.59 -46.83
CA PRO A 16 -9.34 -15.58 -46.52
C PRO A 16 -9.08 -14.54 -47.69
N ARG A 17 -8.19 -13.52 -47.51
CA ARG A 17 -7.22 -12.94 -48.51
C ARG A 17 -6.62 -11.60 -48.03
N ALA A 18 -5.29 -11.47 -47.87
CA ALA A 18 -4.22 -11.19 -48.85
C ALA A 18 -4.13 -9.67 -49.19
N ASP A 19 -3.15 -8.92 -48.70
CA ASP A 19 -1.73 -8.74 -49.14
C ASP A 19 -1.52 -7.57 -50.13
N SER A 20 -0.72 -6.58 -49.69
CA SER A 20 0.29 -5.80 -50.47
C SER A 20 0.89 -4.74 -49.52
N ARG A 21 2.14 -4.90 -49.03
CA ARG A 21 3.44 -4.51 -49.64
C ARG A 21 3.42 -3.07 -50.14
N THR A 22 4.19 -2.13 -49.57
CA THR A 22 5.66 -1.92 -49.70
C THR A 22 6.21 -1.16 -48.49
N SER A 23 7.20 -1.63 -47.71
CA SER A 23 8.67 -1.69 -47.94
C SER A 23 9.38 -0.34 -48.06
N ASP A 24 10.12 0.03 -47.00
CA ASP A 24 11.55 0.42 -46.98
C ASP A 24 11.87 1.07 -45.62
N ASP A 25 13.04 0.96 -45.00
CA ASP A 25 14.02 -0.11 -44.79
C ASP A 25 14.84 0.33 -43.56
N ALA A 26 15.47 -0.62 -42.87
CA ALA A 26 16.13 -0.55 -41.55
C ALA A 26 17.48 0.24 -41.58
N PRO A 27 18.40 0.23 -40.56
CA PRO A 27 18.52 -0.58 -39.32
C PRO A 27 18.87 0.22 -38.03
N VAL A 28 18.50 -0.16 -36.81
CA VAL A 28 18.88 -1.30 -35.93
C VAL A 28 20.39 -1.43 -35.63
N LEU A 29 20.74 -1.25 -34.36
CA LEU A 29 21.77 -2.04 -33.67
C LEU A 29 21.43 -2.14 -32.17
N VAL A 30 21.11 -3.36 -31.74
CA VAL A 30 21.03 -3.85 -30.35
C VAL A 30 22.27 -4.72 -30.10
N PRO A 31 22.77 -4.82 -28.86
CA PRO A 31 22.83 -6.14 -28.20
C PRO A 31 22.48 -6.02 -26.70
N ASN A 32 21.44 -6.67 -26.16
CA ASN A 32 21.23 -8.08 -25.76
C ASN A 32 22.19 -8.66 -24.70
N ASP A 33 21.65 -8.79 -23.48
CA ASP A 33 21.73 -9.83 -22.44
C ASP A 33 23.01 -10.66 -22.19
N ASN A 34 23.48 -10.72 -20.93
CA ASN A 34 23.07 -11.81 -20.02
C ASN A 34 23.73 -11.80 -18.61
N SER A 35 22.88 -12.12 -17.63
CA SER A 35 23.09 -13.03 -16.49
C SER A 35 23.81 -12.60 -15.19
N ALA A 36 23.05 -12.84 -14.10
CA ALA A 36 23.43 -13.57 -12.87
C ALA A 36 23.65 -12.78 -11.55
N THR A 37 22.55 -12.77 -10.77
CA THR A 37 22.41 -13.27 -9.37
C THR A 37 23.14 -12.64 -8.17
N SER A 38 22.30 -12.16 -7.25
CA SER A 38 22.27 -12.39 -5.79
C SER A 38 23.48 -12.05 -4.91
N LEU A 39 23.30 -11.13 -3.96
CA LEU A 39 23.02 -11.50 -2.55
C LEU A 39 22.70 -10.26 -1.69
N GLU A 40 21.80 -10.50 -0.74
CA GLU A 40 21.23 -9.64 0.29
C GLU A 40 22.26 -9.05 1.27
N ASN A 41 22.01 -7.87 1.84
CA ASN A 41 21.48 -7.81 3.21
C ASN A 41 21.24 -6.38 3.72
N VAL A 42 20.02 -6.22 4.22
CA VAL A 42 19.55 -5.23 5.20
C VAL A 42 20.12 -5.62 6.58
N VAL A 43 20.39 -4.66 7.47
CA VAL A 43 19.96 -4.70 8.88
C VAL A 43 20.34 -3.41 9.62
N SER A 44 19.37 -2.98 10.41
CA SER A 44 19.25 -1.83 11.27
C SER A 44 20.08 -1.88 12.57
N GLN A 45 20.04 -0.73 13.25
CA GLN A 45 20.42 -0.38 14.62
C GLN A 45 20.26 -1.44 15.72
N ASP A 46 21.13 -1.39 16.75
CA ASP A 46 20.70 -1.18 18.15
C ASP A 46 21.87 -0.89 19.14
N SER A 47 21.80 0.28 19.79
CA SER A 47 21.75 0.53 21.26
C SER A 47 22.47 -0.37 22.30
N LEU A 48 23.40 0.21 23.09
CA LEU A 48 23.25 0.56 24.55
C LEU A 48 24.55 0.51 25.42
N LYS A 49 24.71 1.62 26.19
CA LYS A 49 25.14 1.80 27.60
C LYS A 49 26.59 1.53 28.08
N GLY A 50 27.14 2.57 28.72
CA GLY A 50 27.40 2.51 30.18
C GLY A 50 28.63 3.26 30.75
N ALA A 51 28.36 4.38 31.45
CA ALA A 51 29.07 4.99 32.61
C ALA A 51 30.58 5.37 32.52
N GLY A 52 31.09 6.49 33.03
CA GLY A 52 30.54 7.60 33.81
C GLY A 52 31.66 8.54 34.32
N VAL A 53 31.25 9.65 34.97
CA VAL A 53 31.94 10.44 36.02
C VAL A 53 32.89 11.60 35.61
N GLN A 54 32.35 12.81 35.83
CA GLN A 54 32.90 14.05 36.47
C GLN A 54 34.19 14.74 35.98
N GLY A 55 34.16 16.08 35.93
CA GLY A 55 35.32 16.93 36.21
C GLY A 55 35.36 18.25 35.45
N ALA A 56 35.35 19.36 36.18
CA ALA A 56 35.30 20.74 35.68
C ALA A 56 36.68 21.40 35.47
N ALA A 57 36.65 22.56 34.81
CA ALA A 57 37.54 23.73 34.93
C ALA A 57 38.91 23.75 34.19
N ASP A 58 38.98 24.67 33.23
CA ASP A 58 39.84 25.87 33.19
C ASP A 58 41.37 25.78 32.92
N LEU A 59 41.83 26.80 32.17
CA LEU A 59 43.21 27.28 31.94
C LEU A 59 44.19 26.47 31.08
N GLY A 60 44.63 27.07 29.96
CA GLY A 60 46.01 26.89 29.46
C GLY A 60 47.00 27.77 30.25
N PRO A 61 48.31 27.87 29.89
CA PRO A 61 49.01 27.27 28.74
C PRO A 61 50.40 26.65 29.07
N SER A 62 51.06 26.13 28.02
CA SER A 62 52.53 25.98 27.82
C SER A 62 53.17 24.60 28.08
N GLY A 63 53.89 24.08 27.08
CA GLY A 63 54.97 23.09 27.27
C GLY A 63 55.06 21.98 26.23
N ASP A 64 56.12 22.01 25.42
CA ASP A 64 56.44 21.16 24.26
C ASP A 64 56.52 19.63 24.51
N ALA A 65 56.07 18.84 23.53
CA ALA A 65 56.56 17.46 23.30
C ALA A 65 56.35 16.99 21.84
N GLN A 66 57.40 17.19 21.04
CA GLN A 66 57.89 16.37 19.91
C GLN A 66 56.90 15.51 19.10
N ALA A 67 56.52 16.04 17.93
CA ALA A 67 55.88 15.30 16.85
C ALA A 67 56.88 14.37 16.12
N HIS A 68 56.57 13.08 16.08
CA HIS A 68 57.12 12.14 15.09
C HIS A 68 56.70 12.58 13.69
N LYS A 69 57.65 13.11 12.88
CA LYS A 69 57.44 13.41 11.47
C LYS A 69 57.30 12.09 10.69
N GLN A 70 56.06 11.74 10.34
CA GLN A 70 55.79 10.82 9.23
C GLN A 70 56.17 11.53 7.93
N PHE A 71 57.05 10.93 7.13
CA PHE A 71 57.31 11.40 5.77
C PHE A 71 56.08 11.04 4.92
N PRO A 72 55.40 12.01 4.27
CA PRO A 72 54.32 11.68 3.36
C PRO A 72 54.91 10.99 2.12
N THR A 73 54.35 9.83 1.78
CA THR A 73 54.62 9.10 0.55
C THR A 73 54.17 9.95 -0.65
N ILE A 74 55.09 10.74 -1.20
CA ILE A 74 54.84 11.58 -2.39
C ILE A 74 54.69 10.66 -3.59
N LYS A 75 53.48 10.64 -4.17
CA LYS A 75 53.20 9.93 -5.44
C LYS A 75 53.94 10.67 -6.57
N PRO A 76 54.67 9.97 -7.44
CA PRO A 76 55.64 10.58 -8.37
C PRO A 76 55.06 11.50 -9.45
N PHE A 77 53.73 11.64 -9.53
CA PHE A 77 53.04 12.50 -10.50
C PHE A 77 51.97 13.41 -9.87
N GLN A 78 51.97 13.56 -8.54
CA GLN A 78 51.08 14.51 -7.86
C GLN A 78 51.77 15.88 -7.81
N MET A 79 51.15 16.90 -8.42
CA MET A 79 51.62 18.28 -8.33
C MET A 79 51.54 18.74 -6.87
N PRO A 80 52.64 19.28 -6.28
CA PRO A 80 52.61 19.80 -4.92
C PRO A 80 51.55 20.91 -4.78
N SER A 81 50.88 20.97 -3.63
CA SER A 81 49.92 22.03 -3.33
C SER A 81 50.59 23.42 -3.38
N ASP A 82 49.84 24.45 -3.78
CA ASP A 82 50.39 25.81 -3.96
C ASP A 82 51.13 26.31 -2.70
N ASP A 83 50.63 26.00 -1.50
CA ASP A 83 51.29 26.33 -0.22
C ASP A 83 52.67 25.66 -0.05
N ASP A 84 52.83 24.40 -0.49
CA ASP A 84 54.13 23.71 -0.51
C ASP A 84 55.09 24.33 -1.54
N LEU A 85 54.55 24.84 -2.65
CA LEU A 85 55.34 25.47 -3.70
C LEU A 85 55.85 26.85 -3.26
N PHE A 86 55.03 27.61 -2.52
CA PHE A 86 55.44 28.87 -1.92
C PHE A 86 56.50 28.66 -0.82
N THR A 87 56.35 27.66 0.05
CA THR A 87 57.33 27.37 1.10
C THR A 87 58.66 26.86 0.53
N LEU A 88 58.66 26.00 -0.48
CA LEU A 88 59.87 25.57 -1.20
C LEU A 88 60.59 26.75 -1.87
N ARG A 89 59.84 27.67 -2.47
CA ARG A 89 60.40 28.87 -3.11
C ARG A 89 60.97 29.85 -2.08
N GLU A 90 60.35 29.95 -0.91
CA GLU A 90 60.84 30.76 0.20
C GLU A 90 62.11 30.17 0.82
N GLN A 91 62.16 28.85 1.03
CA GLN A 91 63.36 28.13 1.46
C GLN A 91 64.50 28.24 0.46
N GLU A 92 64.23 28.18 -0.86
CA GLU A 92 65.24 28.38 -1.90
C GLU A 92 65.82 29.80 -1.87
N ARG A 93 64.96 30.82 -1.68
CA ARG A 93 65.41 32.22 -1.51
C ARG A 93 66.27 32.37 -0.27
N GLU A 94 65.92 31.71 0.82
CA GLU A 94 66.65 31.76 2.09
C GLU A 94 68.00 31.07 1.99
N MET A 95 68.07 29.90 1.34
CA MET A 95 69.32 29.21 1.02
C MET A 95 70.24 30.05 0.14
N LYS A 96 69.69 30.71 -0.90
CA LYS A 96 70.45 31.66 -1.73
C LYS A 96 70.92 32.88 -0.93
N ARG A 97 70.13 33.37 0.02
CA ARG A 97 70.51 34.47 0.93
C ARG A 97 71.65 34.04 1.85
N MET A 98 71.58 32.84 2.42
CA MET A 98 72.63 32.25 3.26
C MET A 98 73.92 31.96 2.49
N GLU A 99 73.81 31.50 1.24
CA GLU A 99 74.97 31.29 0.36
C GLU A 99 75.64 32.62 0.00
N ARG A 100 74.86 33.69 -0.25
CA ARG A 100 75.39 35.05 -0.43
C ARG A 100 76.06 35.56 0.84
N GLN A 101 75.48 35.31 2.01
CA GLN A 101 76.07 35.69 3.31
C GLN A 101 77.40 34.96 3.53
N ARG A 102 77.46 33.65 3.22
CA ARG A 102 78.68 32.84 3.27
C ARG A 102 79.72 33.40 2.31
N ASN A 103 79.37 33.65 1.04
CA ASN A 103 80.27 34.19 0.03
C ASN A 103 80.75 35.63 0.30
N LYS A 104 80.08 36.40 1.17
CA LYS A 104 80.56 37.71 1.64
C LYS A 104 81.76 37.58 2.59
N ASN A 105 81.83 36.49 3.36
CA ASN A 105 82.87 36.27 4.37
C ASN A 105 84.08 35.47 3.85
N LEU A 106 84.07 35.03 2.59
CA LEU A 106 85.21 34.36 1.94
C LEU A 106 86.09 35.36 1.18
N GLN A 107 87.41 35.16 1.24
CA GLN A 107 88.38 35.93 0.45
C GLN A 107 88.24 35.61 -1.04
N VAL A 108 88.68 36.53 -1.91
CA VAL A 108 88.48 36.45 -3.37
C VAL A 108 89.05 35.16 -3.97
N GLN A 109 90.16 34.64 -3.43
CA GLN A 109 90.80 33.40 -3.85
C GLN A 109 90.02 32.12 -3.50
N ASP A 110 89.15 32.18 -2.49
CA ASP A 110 88.36 31.03 -2.04
C ASP A 110 86.98 30.97 -2.72
N LYS A 111 86.66 31.94 -3.58
CA LYS A 111 85.39 31.98 -4.32
C LYS A 111 85.51 31.11 -5.56
N THR A 112 84.72 30.04 -5.64
CA THR A 112 84.66 29.19 -6.84
C THR A 112 84.13 29.98 -8.04
N THR A 113 84.81 29.90 -9.18
CA THR A 113 84.41 30.56 -10.44
C THR A 113 83.19 29.88 -11.07
N PHE A 114 82.42 30.65 -11.87
CA PHE A 114 81.18 30.20 -12.54
C PHE A 114 81.36 28.88 -13.33
N SER A 115 82.53 28.69 -13.96
CA SER A 115 82.87 27.47 -14.69
C SER A 115 82.95 26.22 -13.79
N SER A 116 83.39 26.36 -12.53
CA SER A 116 83.46 25.25 -11.57
C SER A 116 82.09 24.83 -11.03
N ARG A 117 81.08 25.73 -11.06
CA ARG A 117 79.71 25.44 -10.58
C ARG A 117 78.88 24.66 -11.60
N MET A 118 79.11 24.88 -12.90
CA MET A 118 78.35 24.22 -13.98
C MET A 118 78.68 22.72 -14.11
N SER A 119 79.85 22.27 -13.64
CA SER A 119 80.32 20.89 -13.80
C SER A 119 79.75 19.89 -12.77
N ARG A 120 78.94 20.33 -11.80
CA ARG A 120 78.40 19.48 -10.72
C ARG A 120 76.93 19.06 -10.91
N THR A 121 76.24 19.52 -11.95
CA THR A 121 74.79 19.32 -12.13
C THR A 121 74.40 18.38 -13.27
N CYS A 122 75.30 17.50 -13.73
CA CYS A 122 74.99 16.47 -14.73
C CYS A 122 75.55 15.09 -14.32
N PRO A 123 74.71 14.07 -14.07
CA PRO A 123 75.17 12.70 -13.89
C PRO A 123 75.58 12.10 -15.24
N SER A 124 76.81 11.60 -15.32
CA SER A 124 77.30 10.79 -16.45
C SER A 124 76.76 9.37 -16.30
N ASP A 125 75.83 8.96 -17.16
CA ASP A 125 75.47 7.56 -17.32
C ASP A 125 76.07 7.01 -18.63
N LYS A 126 76.91 5.98 -18.50
CA LYS A 126 77.62 5.28 -19.57
C LYS A 126 77.17 3.83 -19.53
N SER A 127 76.39 3.38 -20.52
CA SER A 127 76.23 1.96 -20.80
C SER A 127 75.69 1.71 -22.23
N MET A 128 76.52 1.04 -23.04
CA MET A 128 76.22 0.15 -24.19
C MET A 128 75.31 0.67 -25.34
N ASN A 129 75.81 0.96 -26.56
CA ASN A 129 76.28 0.03 -27.62
C ASN A 129 75.30 -1.16 -27.80
N THR A 130 74.70 -1.50 -28.95
CA THR A 130 75.31 -1.78 -30.27
C THR A 130 74.21 -2.32 -31.24
N ILE A 131 74.44 -2.23 -32.57
CA ILE A 131 73.97 -3.15 -33.66
C ILE A 131 72.48 -2.96 -34.07
N VAL A 132 72.03 -2.73 -35.32
CA VAL A 132 72.33 -3.34 -36.64
C VAL A 132 71.88 -2.37 -37.76
N ASN A 133 72.71 -2.11 -38.77
CA ASN A 133 72.27 -2.00 -40.17
C ASN A 133 72.72 -3.31 -40.86
N PRO A 134 71.96 -3.86 -41.83
CA PRO A 134 72.54 -3.83 -43.17
C PRO A 134 71.54 -3.76 -44.34
N SER A 135 72.07 -3.23 -45.47
CA SER A 135 71.91 -3.69 -46.87
C SER A 135 70.50 -3.73 -47.51
N GLY A 136 70.28 -3.24 -48.73
CA GLY A 136 71.19 -2.91 -49.83
C GLY A 136 70.53 -1.95 -50.84
N THR A 137 71.31 -1.07 -51.49
CA THR A 137 71.99 -1.24 -52.81
C THR A 137 71.08 -0.89 -53.99
N ALA A 138 71.47 -0.16 -55.04
CA ALA A 138 72.65 0.63 -55.41
C ALA A 138 72.35 1.19 -56.83
N THR A 139 72.86 2.37 -57.20
CA THR A 139 73.45 2.65 -58.55
C THR A 139 74.05 4.06 -58.65
N GLY A 140 75.37 4.12 -58.95
CA GLY A 140 76.12 5.18 -59.68
C GLY A 140 76.26 6.56 -59.01
N ALA A 141 77.41 7.25 -58.95
CA ALA A 141 78.63 7.22 -59.74
C ALA A 141 79.81 7.83 -58.94
N ALA A 142 81.04 7.54 -59.39
CA ALA A 142 82.33 7.82 -58.76
C ALA A 142 83.05 9.10 -59.28
N GLY A 143 84.05 9.56 -58.53
CA GLY A 143 85.11 10.53 -58.91
C GLY A 143 84.82 11.95 -58.42
N MET A 144 85.71 12.77 -57.85
CA MET A 144 87.17 12.87 -57.93
C MET A 144 87.71 13.72 -56.73
N LYS A 145 88.98 13.56 -56.36
CA LYS A 145 89.72 14.39 -55.36
C LYS A 145 90.01 15.82 -55.86
N PRO A 146 90.58 16.71 -55.02
CA PRO A 146 91.92 17.20 -55.37
C PRO A 146 92.89 17.39 -54.19
N VAL A 147 94.18 17.16 -54.47
CA VAL A 147 95.38 17.61 -53.74
C VAL A 147 96.37 18.16 -54.78
N GLY A 148 96.99 19.31 -54.46
CA GLY A 148 98.31 19.76 -54.95
C GLY A 148 98.33 20.70 -56.17
N THR A 149 99.26 21.67 -56.36
CA THR A 149 100.49 22.08 -55.65
C THR A 149 101.03 23.42 -56.23
N THR A 150 101.97 24.06 -55.51
CA THR A 150 103.07 25.00 -55.91
C THR A 150 102.75 26.49 -56.10
N GLY A 151 103.52 27.47 -55.58
CA GLY A 151 104.74 27.44 -54.75
C GLY A 151 105.15 28.87 -54.29
N GLY A 152 105.59 29.02 -53.03
CA GLY A 152 106.90 29.61 -52.63
C GLY A 152 106.78 31.07 -52.12
N GLN A 153 107.51 31.59 -51.12
CA GLN A 153 108.62 31.13 -50.27
C GLN A 153 108.87 32.23 -49.19
N PHE A 154 109.35 31.84 -47.99
CA PHE A 154 110.22 32.53 -47.00
C PHE A 154 109.94 34.02 -46.58
N GLY A 155 110.09 34.47 -45.34
CA GLY A 155 110.61 33.90 -44.09
C GLY A 155 110.73 34.99 -42.99
N LYS A 156 110.47 34.57 -41.75
CA LYS A 156 111.07 34.91 -40.43
C LYS A 156 111.75 36.28 -40.13
N SER A 157 111.51 36.67 -38.86
CA SER A 157 112.33 37.49 -37.91
C SER A 157 112.03 38.99 -37.93
N GLY A 158 111.94 39.75 -36.84
CA GLY A 158 112.17 39.53 -35.41
C GLY A 158 112.09 40.89 -34.69
N LEU A 159 111.51 40.90 -33.48
CA LEU A 159 111.92 41.60 -32.25
C LEU A 159 112.65 42.97 -32.25
N SER A 160 112.37 43.72 -31.17
CA SER A 160 113.03 44.93 -30.63
C SER A 160 112.69 46.22 -31.39
N GLY A 161 112.47 47.37 -30.78
CA GLY A 161 112.80 47.85 -29.44
C GLY A 161 113.12 49.34 -29.61
N ALA A 162 112.55 50.16 -28.72
CA ALA A 162 112.98 51.48 -28.28
C ALA A 162 113.89 52.40 -29.14
N THR A 163 113.61 53.70 -28.98
CA THR A 163 114.58 54.80 -28.83
C THR A 163 114.74 55.75 -30.02
N SER A 164 114.67 57.03 -29.64
CA SER A 164 115.25 58.24 -30.25
C SER A 164 114.32 59.02 -31.19
N GLN A 165 113.83 60.21 -30.81
CA GLN A 165 114.59 61.49 -30.72
C GLN A 165 115.39 61.71 -32.03
N GLN A 166 115.31 62.82 -32.76
CA GLN A 166 114.97 64.19 -32.42
C GLN A 166 115.11 65.04 -33.70
N LEU A 167 114.57 66.26 -33.66
CA LEU A 167 114.92 67.42 -34.50
C LEU A 167 114.35 67.37 -35.93
N VAL A 168 113.79 68.45 -36.47
CA VAL A 168 114.54 69.69 -36.71
C VAL A 168 113.66 70.94 -36.53
N SER A 169 113.92 71.69 -35.46
CA SER A 169 114.04 73.14 -35.56
C SER A 169 115.40 73.45 -36.18
N GLN A 170 115.43 73.97 -37.40
CA GLN A 170 116.53 74.80 -37.89
C GLN A 170 116.07 75.58 -39.11
N ARG A 171 116.21 76.90 -38.96
CA ARG A 171 116.27 77.95 -39.96
C ARG A 171 116.61 77.43 -41.36
N THR A 172 115.73 77.67 -42.32
CA THR A 172 116.09 77.71 -43.74
C THR A 172 117.08 78.86 -43.94
N ARG A 173 118.35 78.50 -43.90
CA ARG A 173 119.43 79.20 -44.60
C ARG A 173 119.02 79.25 -46.06
N LEU A 174 119.00 80.46 -46.64
CA LEU A 174 118.73 80.70 -48.05
C LEU A 174 119.79 79.99 -48.90
N GLU A 175 119.52 78.74 -49.28
CA GLU A 175 120.16 78.08 -50.39
C GLU A 175 119.12 77.97 -51.50
N ARG A 176 119.48 78.44 -52.69
CA ARG A 176 118.62 78.41 -53.88
C ARG A 176 118.15 76.96 -54.10
N GLU A 177 116.85 76.73 -53.99
CA GLU A 177 116.25 75.45 -54.37
C GLU A 177 116.59 75.19 -55.85
N ASN A 178 117.23 74.04 -56.12
CA ASN A 178 117.36 73.55 -57.48
C ASN A 178 115.95 73.27 -58.02
N MET A 179 115.67 73.65 -59.26
CA MET A 179 114.37 73.45 -59.92
C MET A 179 113.85 72.00 -59.76
N SER A 180 114.75 71.01 -59.68
CA SER A 180 114.44 69.61 -59.43
C SER A 180 113.71 69.35 -58.12
N ASP A 181 114.08 70.03 -57.04
CA ASP A 181 113.62 69.72 -55.67
C ASP A 181 112.25 70.36 -55.40
N PHE A 182 112.00 71.54 -55.96
CA PHE A 182 110.66 72.13 -55.97
C PHE A 182 109.68 71.26 -56.77
N ILE A 183 110.12 70.74 -57.93
CA ILE A 183 109.34 69.79 -58.73
C ILE A 183 109.11 68.49 -57.94
N ALA A 184 110.10 67.99 -57.21
CA ALA A 184 109.96 66.80 -56.36
C ALA A 184 108.95 67.01 -55.21
N LYS A 185 109.04 68.12 -54.45
CA LYS A 185 108.07 68.46 -53.41
C LYS A 185 106.66 68.66 -53.97
N LYS A 186 106.51 69.30 -55.13
CA LYS A 186 105.21 69.45 -55.79
C LYS A 186 104.61 68.11 -56.23
N ARG A 187 105.44 67.18 -56.72
CA ARG A 187 105.03 65.81 -57.03
C ARG A 187 104.64 65.02 -55.78
N GLU A 188 105.39 65.17 -54.69
CA GLU A 188 105.08 64.53 -53.39
C GLU A 188 103.76 65.05 -52.83
N ILE A 189 103.56 66.37 -52.82
CA ILE A 189 102.29 67.00 -52.43
C ILE A 189 101.13 66.49 -53.30
N PHE A 190 101.35 66.39 -54.61
CA PHE A 190 100.33 65.87 -55.54
C PHE A 190 100.02 64.39 -55.29
N LEU A 191 101.02 63.56 -55.01
CA LEU A 191 100.82 62.15 -54.66
C LEU A 191 100.06 61.98 -53.35
N VAL A 192 100.41 62.77 -52.32
CA VAL A 192 99.67 62.77 -51.05
C VAL A 192 98.24 63.25 -51.28
N GLN A 193 98.03 64.32 -52.04
CA GLN A 193 96.70 64.83 -52.40
C GLN A 193 95.88 63.77 -53.15
N MET A 194 96.46 63.13 -54.16
CA MET A 194 95.82 62.05 -54.93
C MET A 194 95.49 60.85 -54.02
N SER A 195 96.36 60.50 -53.07
CA SER A 195 96.11 59.43 -52.09
C SER A 195 94.98 59.80 -51.12
N LEU A 196 94.91 61.06 -50.69
CA LEU A 196 93.89 61.59 -49.79
C LEU A 196 92.53 61.63 -50.50
N ASP A 197 92.49 62.08 -51.76
CA ASP A 197 91.29 62.09 -52.58
C ASP A 197 90.81 60.67 -52.90
N THR A 198 91.73 59.72 -53.13
CA THR A 198 91.42 58.28 -53.27
C THR A 198 90.83 57.73 -51.97
N LYS A 199 91.41 58.04 -50.81
CA LYS A 199 90.86 57.62 -49.51
C LYS A 199 89.53 58.29 -49.19
N ARG A 200 89.33 59.57 -49.50
CA ARG A 200 88.05 60.29 -49.35
C ARG A 200 86.97 59.72 -50.27
N ALA A 201 87.33 59.29 -51.48
CA ALA A 201 86.40 58.61 -52.38
C ALA A 201 86.02 57.23 -51.83
N GLU A 202 86.98 56.46 -51.31
CA GLU A 202 86.70 55.15 -50.71
C GLU A 202 85.90 55.27 -49.40
N ILE A 203 86.18 56.28 -48.57
CA ILE A 203 85.39 56.59 -47.37
C ILE A 203 83.93 56.91 -47.74
N ARG A 204 83.70 57.80 -48.70
CA ARG A 204 82.33 58.13 -49.17
C ARG A 204 81.59 56.91 -49.70
N LYS A 205 82.28 56.02 -50.41
CA LYS A 205 81.72 54.74 -50.90
C LYS A 205 81.39 53.78 -49.76
N LEU A 206 82.19 53.74 -48.70
CA LEU A 206 81.90 52.94 -47.50
C LEU A 206 80.76 53.55 -46.67
N GLU A 207 80.68 54.88 -46.56
CA GLU A 207 79.59 55.61 -45.92
C GLU A 207 78.26 55.36 -46.63
N GLU A 208 78.22 55.42 -47.97
CA GLU A 208 77.02 55.12 -48.75
C GLU A 208 76.58 53.66 -48.54
N ARG A 209 77.51 52.70 -48.56
CA ARG A 209 77.22 51.29 -48.25
C ARG A 209 76.81 51.08 -46.79
N ALA A 210 77.27 51.91 -45.85
CA ALA A 210 76.88 51.85 -44.46
C ALA A 210 75.45 52.37 -44.29
N LEU A 211 75.13 53.51 -44.91
CA LEU A 211 73.79 54.12 -44.89
C LEU A 211 72.74 53.22 -45.55
N GLN A 212 73.06 52.61 -46.70
CA GLN A 212 72.16 51.63 -47.32
C GLN A 212 71.88 50.42 -46.41
N ARG A 213 72.89 49.95 -45.66
CA ARG A 213 72.70 48.87 -44.68
C ARG A 213 71.91 49.35 -43.46
N GLU A 214 72.16 50.55 -42.97
CA GLU A 214 71.42 51.14 -41.85
C GLU A 214 69.94 51.33 -42.22
N GLU A 215 69.63 51.85 -43.40
CA GLU A 215 68.26 51.95 -43.89
C GLU A 215 67.60 50.58 -44.09
N ALA A 216 68.34 49.58 -44.60
CA ALA A 216 67.83 48.22 -44.72
C ALA A 216 67.52 47.60 -43.35
N LEU A 217 68.40 47.81 -42.37
CA LEU A 217 68.19 47.38 -40.98
C LEU A 217 66.99 48.09 -40.37
N ARG A 218 66.88 49.41 -40.54
CA ARG A 218 65.76 50.21 -40.03
C ARG A 218 64.43 49.79 -40.65
N ARG A 219 64.39 49.47 -41.94
CA ARG A 219 63.19 48.91 -42.60
C ARG A 219 62.86 47.54 -42.01
N SER A 220 63.85 46.67 -41.77
CA SER A 220 63.60 45.37 -41.14
C SER A 220 63.14 45.47 -39.68
N GLU A 221 63.64 46.46 -38.93
CA GLU A 221 63.23 46.76 -37.56
C GLU A 221 61.79 47.25 -37.53
N SER A 222 61.43 48.22 -38.38
CA SER A 222 60.05 48.71 -38.53
C SER A 222 59.08 47.59 -38.90
N MET A 223 59.46 46.70 -39.83
CA MET A 223 58.63 45.55 -40.19
C MET A 223 58.45 44.58 -39.01
N LEU A 224 59.49 44.36 -38.22
CA LEU A 224 59.41 43.50 -37.04
C LEU A 224 58.56 44.11 -35.92
N GLU A 225 58.61 45.43 -35.74
CA GLU A 225 57.73 46.16 -34.82
C GLU A 225 56.27 46.08 -35.25
N GLU A 226 55.99 46.27 -36.55
CA GLU A 226 54.65 46.09 -37.10
C GLU A 226 54.14 44.66 -36.93
N ASP A 227 54.98 43.65 -37.18
CA ASP A 227 54.63 42.25 -36.95
C ASP A 227 54.36 41.98 -35.48
N LYS A 228 55.17 42.54 -34.56
CA LYS A 228 54.92 42.44 -33.11
C LYS A 228 53.57 43.01 -32.73
N LEU A 229 53.21 44.19 -33.23
CA LEU A 229 51.89 44.80 -32.97
C LEU A 229 50.75 43.92 -33.51
N ARG A 230 50.90 43.37 -34.71
CA ARG A 230 49.92 42.44 -35.29
C ARG A 230 49.78 41.17 -34.47
N PHE A 231 50.87 40.63 -33.94
CA PHE A 231 50.82 39.47 -33.05
C PHE A 231 50.13 39.79 -31.72
N GLU A 232 50.42 40.95 -31.12
CA GLU A 232 49.73 41.39 -29.90
C GLU A 232 48.23 41.60 -30.13
N GLU A 233 47.83 42.19 -31.27
CA GLU A 233 46.43 42.28 -31.69
C GLU A 233 45.80 40.91 -31.90
N PHE A 234 46.49 40.00 -32.59
CA PHE A 234 46.01 38.63 -32.80
C PHE A 234 45.77 37.89 -31.48
N LEU A 235 46.67 38.02 -30.51
CA LEU A 235 46.50 37.41 -29.19
C LEU A 235 45.31 38.04 -28.44
N ARG A 236 45.18 39.38 -28.50
CA ARG A 236 44.04 40.08 -27.88
C ARG A 236 42.71 39.63 -28.48
N GLU A 237 42.62 39.54 -29.80
CA GLU A 237 41.42 39.06 -30.50
C GLU A 237 41.14 37.59 -30.24
N ASN A 238 42.18 36.75 -30.13
CA ASN A 238 42.02 35.35 -29.80
C ASN A 238 41.49 35.18 -28.37
N ASP A 239 42.09 35.87 -27.40
CA ASP A 239 41.63 35.87 -26.01
C ASP A 239 40.21 36.42 -25.87
N GLU A 240 39.86 37.46 -26.63
CA GLU A 240 38.51 38.00 -26.71
C GLU A 240 37.53 36.96 -27.27
N LYS A 241 37.87 36.30 -28.39
CA LYS A 241 37.06 35.22 -28.98
C LYS A 241 36.91 34.03 -28.03
N VAL A 242 37.95 33.66 -27.28
CA VAL A 242 37.89 32.59 -26.28
C VAL A 242 36.96 32.98 -25.13
N LYS A 243 37.07 34.20 -24.61
CA LYS A 243 36.17 34.72 -23.56
C LYS A 243 34.73 34.79 -24.04
N GLU A 244 34.51 35.25 -25.27
CA GLU A 244 33.18 35.24 -25.89
C GLU A 244 32.62 33.81 -26.02
N ALA A 245 33.45 32.84 -26.41
CA ALA A 245 33.02 31.45 -26.51
C ALA A 245 32.65 30.86 -25.14
N ILE A 246 33.43 31.17 -24.09
CA ILE A 246 33.16 30.74 -22.72
C ILE A 246 31.86 31.36 -22.21
N THR A 247 31.70 32.69 -22.35
CA THR A 247 30.49 33.39 -21.90
C THR A 247 29.24 32.90 -22.66
N LYS A 248 29.33 32.65 -23.97
CA LYS A 248 28.25 32.04 -24.75
C LYS A 248 27.89 30.65 -24.21
N ALA A 249 28.89 29.80 -23.95
CA ALA A 249 28.68 28.46 -23.38
C ALA A 249 28.08 28.50 -21.96
N GLU A 250 28.49 29.45 -21.12
CA GLU A 250 27.95 29.66 -19.79
C GLU A 250 26.49 30.12 -19.83
N VAL A 251 26.15 31.06 -20.73
CA VAL A 251 24.77 31.53 -20.93
C VAL A 251 23.88 30.39 -21.41
N GLU A 252 24.33 29.59 -22.38
CA GLU A 252 23.58 28.43 -22.85
C GLU A 252 23.41 27.36 -21.76
N THR A 253 24.45 27.11 -20.97
CA THR A 253 24.38 26.17 -19.83
C THR A 253 23.41 26.66 -18.76
N LYS A 254 23.42 27.97 -18.47
CA LYS A 254 22.46 28.59 -17.54
C LYS A 254 21.03 28.48 -18.06
N ALA A 255 20.79 28.80 -19.33
CA ALA A 255 19.48 28.67 -19.95
C ALA A 255 18.97 27.20 -19.91
N LYS A 256 19.86 26.23 -20.17
CA LYS A 256 19.54 24.80 -20.00
C LYS A 256 19.18 24.47 -18.55
N GLN A 257 19.96 24.95 -17.58
CA GLN A 257 19.71 24.71 -16.16
C GLN A 257 18.36 25.30 -15.71
N ASP A 258 18.02 26.51 -16.17
CA ASP A 258 16.73 27.14 -15.89
C ASP A 258 15.57 26.32 -16.46
N LYS A 259 15.70 25.81 -17.69
CA LYS A 259 14.69 24.90 -18.26
C LYS A 259 14.58 23.58 -17.49
N VAL A 260 15.69 23.01 -17.04
CA VAL A 260 15.68 21.79 -16.20
C VAL A 260 14.98 22.06 -14.87
N ASN A 261 15.21 23.21 -14.25
CA ASN A 261 14.53 23.61 -13.01
C ASN A 261 13.03 23.80 -13.23
N GLU A 262 12.62 24.40 -14.36
CA GLU A 262 11.21 24.54 -14.70
C GLU A 262 10.55 23.18 -14.97
N ILE A 263 11.23 22.26 -15.67
CA ILE A 263 10.75 20.87 -15.84
C ILE A 263 10.55 20.20 -14.47
N LYS A 264 11.48 20.36 -13.53
CA LYS A 264 11.33 19.82 -12.16
C LYS A 264 10.12 20.42 -11.45
N ARG A 265 9.92 21.75 -11.57
CA ARG A 265 8.77 22.45 -10.98
C ARG A 265 7.45 21.95 -11.56
N LEU A 266 7.37 21.83 -12.89
CA LEU A 266 6.18 21.31 -13.58
C LEU A 266 5.92 19.84 -13.22
N ASN A 267 6.95 19.00 -13.14
CA ASN A 267 6.79 17.61 -12.72
C ASN A 267 6.28 17.50 -11.27
N ALA A 268 6.75 18.36 -10.36
CA ALA A 268 6.22 18.43 -9.01
C ALA A 268 4.74 18.84 -9.01
N ALA A 269 4.36 19.86 -9.79
CA ALA A 269 2.96 20.29 -9.92
C ALA A 269 2.07 19.20 -10.56
N ILE A 270 2.59 18.43 -11.52
CA ILE A 270 1.88 17.28 -12.10
C ILE A 270 1.67 16.21 -11.02
N ALA A 271 2.67 15.95 -10.18
CA ALA A 271 2.55 14.97 -9.10
C ALA A 271 1.50 15.39 -8.05
N THR A 272 1.46 16.67 -7.67
CA THR A 272 0.43 17.18 -6.75
C THR A 272 -0.96 17.10 -7.37
N LEU A 273 -1.12 17.54 -8.62
CA LEU A 273 -2.41 17.47 -9.32
C LEU A 273 -2.87 16.03 -9.52
N ARG A 274 -1.97 15.07 -9.78
CA ARG A 274 -2.31 13.65 -9.85
C ARG A 274 -2.80 13.10 -8.51
N SER A 275 -2.15 13.49 -7.42
CA SER A 275 -2.60 13.08 -6.07
C SER A 275 -3.95 13.70 -5.70
N GLU A 276 -4.18 14.96 -6.06
CA GLU A 276 -5.47 15.63 -5.87
C GLU A 276 -6.56 15.00 -6.74
N LEU A 277 -6.26 14.72 -8.01
CA LEU A 277 -7.16 14.04 -8.92
C LEU A 277 -7.55 12.65 -8.40
N ASN A 278 -6.59 11.84 -7.93
CA ASN A 278 -6.89 10.54 -7.34
C ASN A 278 -7.76 10.67 -6.08
N LYS A 279 -7.52 11.69 -5.24
CA LYS A 279 -8.38 11.97 -4.08
C LYS A 279 -9.80 12.34 -4.51
N TYR A 280 -9.95 13.15 -5.54
CA TYR A 280 -11.27 13.50 -6.09
C TYR A 280 -11.96 12.31 -6.76
N GLU A 281 -11.21 11.44 -7.43
CA GLU A 281 -11.73 10.19 -8.00
C GLU A 281 -12.25 9.24 -6.90
N GLU A 282 -11.49 9.05 -5.82
CA GLU A 282 -11.94 8.25 -4.67
C GLU A 282 -13.20 8.85 -4.02
N GLN A 283 -13.22 10.17 -3.79
CA GLN A 283 -14.40 10.86 -3.29
C GLN A 283 -15.60 10.72 -4.23
N LEU A 284 -15.37 10.74 -5.54
CA LEU A 284 -16.40 10.59 -6.54
C LEU A 284 -16.93 9.15 -6.59
N GLU A 285 -16.06 8.16 -6.44
CA GLU A 285 -16.46 6.76 -6.29
C GLU A 285 -17.32 6.54 -5.05
N ASP A 286 -16.95 7.14 -3.92
CA ASP A 286 -17.75 7.08 -2.70
C ASP A 286 -19.10 7.79 -2.87
N CYS A 287 -19.12 8.98 -3.47
CA CYS A 287 -20.37 9.66 -3.85
C CYS A 287 -21.22 8.84 -4.82
N ARG A 288 -20.62 8.08 -5.74
CA ARG A 288 -21.34 7.15 -6.63
C ARG A 288 -21.94 5.98 -5.84
N LYS A 289 -21.21 5.40 -4.90
CA LYS A 289 -21.72 4.34 -4.01
C LYS A 289 -22.88 4.87 -3.16
N TYR A 290 -22.74 6.07 -2.59
CA TYR A 290 -23.82 6.72 -1.84
C TYR A 290 -25.02 7.01 -2.72
N LYS A 291 -24.82 7.50 -3.95
CA LYS A 291 -25.90 7.69 -4.91
C LYS A 291 -26.62 6.38 -5.21
N GLN A 292 -25.90 5.31 -5.55
CA GLN A 292 -26.49 4.00 -5.82
C GLN A 292 -27.29 3.47 -4.62
N PHE A 293 -26.77 3.67 -3.42
CA PHE A 293 -27.45 3.30 -2.18
C PHE A 293 -28.73 4.11 -1.95
N LEU A 294 -28.68 5.43 -2.15
CA LEU A 294 -29.86 6.30 -2.06
C LEU A 294 -30.87 5.97 -3.16
N ASP A 295 -30.43 5.65 -4.37
CA ASP A 295 -31.29 5.24 -5.48
C ASP A 295 -32.02 3.91 -5.15
N TYR A 296 -31.35 2.99 -4.45
CA TYR A 296 -31.96 1.73 -3.99
C TYR A 296 -33.04 1.97 -2.92
N LEU A 297 -32.83 2.92 -2.02
CA LEU A 297 -33.80 3.25 -0.97
C LEU A 297 -34.93 4.17 -1.47
N THR A 298 -34.69 4.91 -2.55
CA THR A 298 -35.68 5.84 -3.10
C THR A 298 -36.81 5.03 -3.75
N PRO A 299 -38.08 5.27 -3.38
CA PRO A 299 -39.22 4.60 -4.00
C PRO A 299 -39.26 4.81 -5.53
N SER A 300 -39.65 3.78 -6.28
CA SER A 300 -39.77 3.85 -7.75
C SER A 300 -40.75 4.93 -8.22
N GLU A 301 -41.80 5.19 -7.45
CA GLU A 301 -42.77 6.26 -7.69
C GLU A 301 -42.12 7.64 -7.82
N TRP A 302 -41.03 7.88 -7.09
CA TRP A 302 -40.31 9.15 -7.16
C TRP A 302 -39.55 9.29 -8.49
N PHE A 303 -38.95 8.21 -8.99
CA PHE A 303 -38.31 8.20 -10.31
C PHE A 303 -39.33 8.39 -11.43
N GLU A 304 -40.50 7.76 -11.32
CA GLU A 304 -41.60 7.94 -12.27
C GLU A 304 -42.07 9.40 -12.33
N GLN A 305 -42.25 10.06 -11.19
CA GLN A 305 -42.59 11.49 -11.13
C GLN A 305 -41.52 12.39 -11.76
N GLN A 306 -40.24 12.05 -11.58
CA GLN A 306 -39.16 12.79 -12.22
C GLN A 306 -39.13 12.57 -13.74
N ASP A 307 -39.37 11.34 -14.20
CA ASP A 307 -39.47 11.03 -15.63
C ASP A 307 -40.68 11.69 -16.29
N GLU A 308 -41.81 11.81 -15.58
CA GLU A 308 -42.97 12.57 -16.03
C GLU A 308 -42.63 14.05 -16.17
N LYS A 309 -41.95 14.66 -15.18
CA LYS A 309 -41.46 16.04 -15.30
C LYS A 309 -40.51 16.20 -16.49
N ARG A 310 -39.57 15.27 -16.71
CA ARG A 310 -38.69 15.25 -17.90
C ARG A 310 -39.51 15.28 -19.19
N LYS A 311 -40.50 14.39 -19.31
CA LYS A 311 -41.38 14.30 -20.48
C LYS A 311 -42.19 15.57 -20.68
N GLU A 312 -42.75 16.15 -19.62
CA GLU A 312 -43.50 17.41 -19.69
C GLU A 312 -42.64 18.56 -20.19
N LEU A 313 -41.40 18.68 -19.74
CA LEU A 313 -40.47 19.72 -20.22
C LEU A 313 -40.18 19.53 -21.72
N ILE A 314 -39.89 18.30 -22.14
CA ILE A 314 -39.65 17.97 -23.55
C ILE A 314 -40.91 18.27 -24.38
N GLU A 315 -42.10 17.92 -23.90
CA GLU A 315 -43.37 18.22 -24.58
C GLU A 315 -43.63 19.71 -24.68
N LYS A 316 -43.41 20.49 -23.62
CA LYS A 316 -43.55 21.95 -23.64
C LYS A 316 -42.61 22.57 -24.67
N ARG A 317 -41.36 22.09 -24.74
CA ARG A 317 -40.38 22.52 -25.73
C ARG A 317 -40.78 22.16 -27.16
N GLN A 318 -41.31 20.95 -27.36
CA GLN A 318 -41.84 20.52 -28.66
C GLN A 318 -43.07 21.32 -29.08
N LYS A 319 -43.99 21.63 -28.15
CA LYS A 319 -45.17 22.48 -28.38
C LYS A 319 -44.75 23.90 -28.77
N ALA A 320 -43.85 24.52 -28.01
CA ALA A 320 -43.32 25.84 -28.32
C ALA A 320 -42.58 25.88 -29.67
N PHE A 321 -41.91 24.79 -30.05
CA PHE A 321 -41.31 24.68 -31.37
C PHE A 321 -42.35 24.57 -32.49
N LYS A 322 -43.39 23.74 -32.31
CA LYS A 322 -44.48 23.62 -33.28
C LYS A 322 -45.16 24.97 -33.50
N GLU A 323 -45.48 25.70 -32.43
CA GLU A 323 -46.05 27.05 -32.52
C GLU A 323 -45.13 28.01 -33.29
N LYS A 324 -43.82 27.98 -33.02
CA LYS A 324 -42.84 28.79 -33.77
C LYS A 324 -42.73 28.41 -35.24
N LEU A 325 -42.84 27.11 -35.55
CA LEU A 325 -42.80 26.61 -36.92
C LEU A 325 -44.07 27.00 -37.68
N GLU A 326 -45.23 26.85 -37.07
CA GLU A 326 -46.52 27.27 -37.62
C GLU A 326 -46.58 28.78 -37.84
N ALA A 327 -46.05 29.58 -36.91
CA ALA A 327 -45.93 31.03 -37.09
C ALA A 327 -45.01 31.39 -38.26
N TRP A 328 -43.86 30.72 -38.39
CA TRP A 328 -42.95 30.92 -39.51
C TRP A 328 -43.60 30.52 -40.85
N ASP A 329 -44.27 29.36 -40.91
CA ASP A 329 -44.99 28.91 -42.11
C ASP A 329 -46.14 29.87 -42.48
N GLU A 330 -46.85 30.42 -41.49
CA GLU A 330 -47.91 31.40 -41.69
C GLU A 330 -47.38 32.74 -42.21
N ASP A 331 -46.22 33.20 -41.72
CA ASP A 331 -45.56 34.41 -42.22
C ASP A 331 -45.07 34.22 -43.67
N GLN A 332 -44.51 33.05 -44.01
CA GLN A 332 -44.18 32.70 -45.40
C GLN A 332 -45.44 32.71 -46.28
N ARG A 333 -46.53 32.10 -45.80
CA ARG A 333 -47.79 32.01 -46.54
C ARG A 333 -48.41 33.38 -46.79
N LYS A 334 -48.49 34.24 -45.76
CA LYS A 334 -49.00 35.61 -45.90
C LYS A 334 -48.17 36.45 -46.87
N ALA A 335 -46.85 36.34 -46.82
CA ALA A 335 -45.98 37.06 -47.75
C ALA A 335 -46.18 36.57 -49.19
N MET A 336 -46.36 35.27 -49.40
CA MET A 336 -46.65 34.68 -50.71
C MET A 336 -48.04 35.08 -51.22
N GLU A 337 -49.07 35.02 -50.36
CA GLU A 337 -50.42 35.46 -50.67
C GLU A 337 -50.45 36.95 -51.03
N ALA A 338 -49.71 37.81 -50.31
CA ALA A 338 -49.59 39.24 -50.60
C ALA A 338 -48.97 39.50 -51.99
N VAL A 339 -47.98 38.71 -52.41
CA VAL A 339 -47.43 38.78 -53.78
C VAL A 339 -48.50 38.39 -54.79
N THR A 340 -49.17 37.25 -54.61
CA THR A 340 -50.21 36.80 -55.56
C THR A 340 -51.39 37.78 -55.64
N ALA A 341 -51.79 38.40 -54.53
CA ALA A 341 -52.85 39.40 -54.50
C ALA A 341 -52.42 40.68 -55.24
N ALA A 342 -51.17 41.14 -55.05
CA ALA A 342 -50.64 42.29 -55.77
C ALA A 342 -50.51 42.03 -57.28
N GLU A 343 -50.14 40.81 -57.69
CA GLU A 343 -50.11 40.40 -59.11
C GLU A 343 -51.51 40.40 -59.73
N GLN A 344 -52.52 39.87 -59.02
CA GLN A 344 -53.92 39.90 -59.49
C GLN A 344 -54.48 41.32 -59.59
N LEU A 345 -54.09 42.23 -58.69
CA LEU A 345 -54.48 43.65 -58.76
C LEU A 345 -53.81 44.36 -59.94
N LEU A 346 -52.55 44.05 -60.22
CA LEU A 346 -51.84 44.55 -61.39
C LEU A 346 -52.50 44.07 -62.69
N GLU A 347 -52.89 42.80 -62.77
CA GLU A 347 -53.58 42.22 -63.93
C GLU A 347 -54.97 42.85 -64.20
N LYS A 348 -55.66 43.28 -63.15
CA LYS A 348 -57.00 43.91 -63.24
C LYS A 348 -56.97 45.43 -63.47
N ALA A 349 -55.79 46.07 -63.46
CA ALA A 349 -55.66 47.52 -63.63
C ALA A 349 -56.05 47.97 -65.05
N ARG A 350 -56.81 49.08 -65.16
CA ARG A 350 -57.31 49.57 -66.47
C ARG A 350 -56.73 50.92 -66.88
N THR A 351 -56.16 51.66 -65.94
CA THR A 351 -55.54 52.98 -66.19
C THR A 351 -54.04 52.96 -65.92
N GLN A 352 -53.27 53.83 -66.60
CA GLN A 352 -51.81 53.88 -66.42
C GLN A 352 -51.40 54.21 -64.98
N GLN A 353 -52.16 55.08 -64.31
CA GLN A 353 -51.91 55.44 -62.90
C GLN A 353 -52.14 54.26 -61.94
N GLU A 354 -53.13 53.41 -62.21
CA GLU A 354 -53.37 52.17 -61.43
C GLU A 354 -52.27 51.13 -61.65
N VAL A 355 -51.77 51.00 -62.89
CA VAL A 355 -50.63 50.12 -63.22
C VAL A 355 -49.39 50.53 -62.42
N ASP A 356 -49.00 51.80 -62.47
CA ASP A 356 -47.81 52.30 -61.77
C ASP A 356 -47.92 52.16 -60.24
N MET A 357 -49.14 52.27 -59.68
CA MET A 357 -49.39 52.07 -58.25
C MET A 357 -49.36 50.60 -57.85
N ASN A 358 -49.96 49.72 -58.66
CA ASN A 358 -49.98 48.27 -58.40
C ASN A 358 -48.61 47.63 -58.64
N GLU A 359 -47.79 48.15 -59.57
CA GLU A 359 -46.41 47.72 -59.77
C GLU A 359 -45.53 48.04 -58.54
N LYS A 360 -45.71 49.23 -57.95
CA LYS A 360 -45.06 49.58 -56.68
C LYS A 360 -45.56 48.70 -55.53
N ALA A 361 -46.85 48.37 -55.49
CA ALA A 361 -47.40 47.46 -54.49
C ALA A 361 -46.85 46.03 -54.64
N LEU A 362 -46.70 45.54 -55.89
CA LEU A 362 -46.10 44.25 -56.19
C LEU A 362 -44.60 44.21 -55.83
N SER A 363 -43.86 45.28 -56.13
CA SER A 363 -42.45 45.41 -55.74
C SER A 363 -42.30 45.34 -54.21
N ARG A 364 -43.13 46.06 -53.46
CA ARG A 364 -43.17 45.99 -51.98
C ARG A 364 -43.57 44.60 -51.46
N ALA A 365 -44.54 43.94 -52.09
CA ALA A 365 -44.94 42.59 -51.71
C ALA A 365 -43.82 41.57 -51.96
N ARG A 366 -43.11 41.67 -53.10
CA ARG A 366 -41.95 40.84 -53.43
C ARG A 366 -40.77 41.09 -52.49
N GLU A 367 -40.54 42.34 -52.08
CA GLU A 367 -39.56 42.68 -51.05
C GLU A 367 -39.94 42.06 -49.69
N SER A 368 -41.22 42.09 -49.31
CA SER A 368 -41.69 41.43 -48.08
C SER A 368 -41.53 39.90 -48.11
N LEU A 369 -41.73 39.27 -49.27
CA LEU A 369 -41.48 37.83 -49.47
C LEU A 369 -40.00 37.48 -49.41
N ALA A 370 -39.14 38.30 -50.01
CA ALA A 370 -37.69 38.11 -49.94
C ALA A 370 -37.18 38.26 -48.48
N GLU A 371 -37.72 39.23 -47.73
CA GLU A 371 -37.38 39.41 -46.32
C GLU A 371 -37.91 38.25 -45.45
N ALA A 372 -39.12 37.74 -45.72
CA ALA A 372 -39.64 36.55 -45.06
C ALA A 372 -38.78 35.31 -45.36
N GLN A 373 -38.37 35.08 -46.61
CA GLN A 373 -37.54 33.93 -46.99
C GLN A 373 -36.12 33.98 -46.39
N LYS A 374 -35.63 35.18 -46.07
CA LYS A 374 -34.35 35.38 -45.39
C LYS A 374 -34.42 35.00 -43.91
N ALA A 375 -35.61 34.96 -43.31
CA ALA A 375 -35.79 34.53 -41.93
C ALA A 375 -35.39 33.05 -41.78
N PRO A 376 -34.44 32.71 -40.89
CA PRO A 376 -33.97 31.35 -40.74
C PRO A 376 -35.10 30.43 -40.27
N LYS A 377 -35.27 29.28 -40.96
CA LYS A 377 -36.26 28.28 -40.57
C LYS A 377 -35.98 27.82 -39.13
N PRO A 378 -37.00 27.72 -38.26
CA PRO A 378 -36.84 27.18 -36.92
C PRO A 378 -36.18 25.79 -36.96
N VAL A 379 -35.06 25.64 -36.27
CA VAL A 379 -34.31 24.37 -36.19
C VAL A 379 -35.01 23.47 -35.17
N GLN A 380 -35.20 22.19 -35.53
CA GLN A 380 -35.84 21.23 -34.63
C GLN A 380 -35.12 21.19 -33.28
N PRO A 381 -35.85 21.19 -32.15
CA PRO A 381 -35.24 21.06 -30.84
C PRO A 381 -34.57 19.69 -30.72
N THR A 382 -33.49 19.63 -29.96
CA THR A 382 -32.88 18.37 -29.56
C THR A 382 -33.92 17.53 -28.80
N SER A 383 -33.91 16.21 -29.04
CA SER A 383 -34.75 15.25 -28.29
C SER A 383 -34.32 15.09 -26.83
N TYR A 384 -33.14 15.62 -26.48
CA TYR A 384 -32.57 15.60 -25.15
C TYR A 384 -32.71 16.98 -24.51
N LEU A 385 -32.94 16.98 -23.20
CA LEU A 385 -32.85 18.16 -22.34
C LEU A 385 -31.45 18.77 -22.47
N THR A 386 -31.33 20.10 -22.30
CA THR A 386 -29.99 20.69 -22.20
C THR A 386 -29.32 20.24 -20.91
N ASP A 387 -27.98 20.26 -20.88
CA ASP A 387 -27.21 19.92 -19.67
C ASP A 387 -27.68 20.72 -18.45
N GLU A 388 -28.04 21.99 -18.64
CA GLU A 388 -28.60 22.87 -17.59
C GLU A 388 -29.98 22.40 -17.08
N GLU A 389 -30.85 21.92 -17.98
CA GLU A 389 -32.19 21.42 -17.64
C GLU A 389 -32.09 20.05 -16.93
N GLU A 390 -31.15 19.20 -17.36
CA GLU A 390 -30.86 17.93 -16.66
C GLU A 390 -30.24 18.15 -15.30
N GLU A 391 -29.34 19.12 -15.17
CA GLU A 391 -28.69 19.46 -13.90
C GLU A 391 -29.71 20.01 -12.89
N GLN A 392 -30.63 20.87 -13.34
CA GLN A 392 -31.73 21.37 -12.48
C GLN A 392 -32.66 20.25 -12.01
N LEU A 393 -33.00 19.31 -12.88
CA LEU A 393 -33.90 18.21 -12.52
C LEU A 393 -33.21 17.14 -11.67
N SER A 394 -31.92 16.87 -11.92
CA SER A 394 -31.12 15.91 -11.16
C SER A 394 -30.63 16.45 -9.82
N SER A 395 -30.59 17.77 -9.63
CA SER A 395 -30.26 18.41 -8.35
C SER A 395 -31.32 18.15 -7.27
N GLU A 396 -32.57 17.90 -7.68
CA GLU A 396 -33.66 17.61 -6.76
C GLU A 396 -33.56 16.14 -6.29
N MET A 397 -32.94 15.87 -5.14
CA MET A 397 -32.89 14.52 -4.53
C MET A 397 -34.15 14.19 -3.70
N HIS A 398 -34.50 12.91 -3.56
CA HIS A 398 -35.61 12.48 -2.69
C HIS A 398 -35.34 12.81 -1.20
N PHE A 399 -34.13 12.46 -0.74
CA PHE A 399 -33.69 12.74 0.63
C PHE A 399 -33.10 14.14 0.75
N LYS A 400 -33.67 14.97 1.63
CA LYS A 400 -33.24 16.36 1.88
C LYS A 400 -32.44 16.51 3.16
N HIS A 401 -32.72 15.65 4.14
CA HIS A 401 -32.09 15.71 5.45
C HIS A 401 -31.56 14.32 5.83
N PRO A 402 -30.35 14.21 6.40
CA PRO A 402 -29.78 12.93 6.82
C PRO A 402 -30.66 12.16 7.82
N GLN A 403 -31.46 12.88 8.63
CA GLN A 403 -32.39 12.28 9.59
C GLN A 403 -33.43 11.37 8.91
N GLN A 404 -33.89 11.70 7.70
CA GLN A 404 -34.89 10.90 6.99
C GLN A 404 -34.41 9.46 6.73
N LEU A 405 -33.11 9.29 6.46
CA LEU A 405 -32.52 7.98 6.26
C LEU A 405 -32.41 7.21 7.59
N LEU A 406 -32.04 7.90 8.67
CA LEU A 406 -31.98 7.32 10.01
C LEU A 406 -33.37 6.89 10.50
N ASP A 407 -34.40 7.68 10.18
CA ASP A 407 -35.79 7.37 10.53
C ASP A 407 -36.27 6.11 9.78
N ILE A 408 -35.90 5.95 8.49
CA ILE A 408 -36.19 4.72 7.73
C ILE A 408 -35.49 3.51 8.35
N PHE A 409 -34.22 3.66 8.76
CA PHE A 409 -33.52 2.59 9.46
C PHE A 409 -34.15 2.25 10.80
N ALA A 410 -34.52 3.25 11.60
CA ALA A 410 -35.22 3.05 12.86
C ALA A 410 -36.57 2.33 12.65
N GLN A 411 -37.32 2.69 11.60
CA GLN A 411 -38.55 2.00 11.22
C GLN A 411 -38.30 0.56 10.80
N LEU A 412 -37.26 0.29 10.01
CA LEU A 412 -36.87 -1.08 9.63
C LEU A 412 -36.41 -1.89 10.84
N GLU A 413 -35.69 -1.28 11.78
CA GLU A 413 -35.30 -1.91 13.04
C GLU A 413 -36.52 -2.25 13.90
N GLU A 414 -37.48 -1.32 14.02
CA GLU A 414 -38.74 -1.54 14.73
C GLU A 414 -39.57 -2.65 14.05
N GLN A 415 -39.68 -2.64 12.73
CA GLN A 415 -40.37 -3.69 11.97
C GLN A 415 -39.70 -5.05 12.13
N ASN A 416 -38.37 -5.11 12.08
CA ASN A 416 -37.63 -6.36 12.29
C ASN A 416 -37.80 -6.86 13.73
N LEU A 417 -37.75 -5.97 14.72
CA LEU A 417 -37.99 -6.31 16.12
C LEU A 417 -39.42 -6.82 16.33
N PHE A 418 -40.40 -6.15 15.72
CA PHE A 418 -41.80 -6.58 15.73
C PHE A 418 -41.98 -7.96 15.09
N LEU A 419 -41.32 -8.22 13.96
CA LEU A 419 -41.36 -9.51 13.30
C LEU A 419 -40.74 -10.62 14.16
N ILE A 420 -39.61 -10.33 14.81
CA ILE A 420 -38.96 -11.26 15.75
C ILE A 420 -39.89 -11.57 16.91
N GLN A 421 -40.53 -10.55 17.50
CA GLN A 421 -41.48 -10.75 18.58
C GLN A 421 -42.67 -11.60 18.14
N ASN A 422 -43.25 -11.34 16.97
CA ASN A 422 -44.35 -12.15 16.44
C ASN A 422 -43.91 -13.59 16.15
N CYS A 423 -42.70 -13.81 15.64
CA CYS A 423 -42.13 -15.15 15.50
C CYS A 423 -42.00 -15.87 16.85
N GLN A 424 -41.59 -15.16 17.91
CA GLN A 424 -41.49 -15.74 19.25
C GLN A 424 -42.88 -16.06 19.84
N GLU A 425 -43.85 -15.14 19.73
CA GLU A 425 -45.22 -15.36 20.20
C GLU A 425 -45.89 -16.53 19.48
N THR A 426 -45.68 -16.65 18.16
CA THR A 426 -46.20 -17.78 17.37
C THR A 426 -45.47 -19.09 17.67
N GLU A 427 -44.18 -19.04 17.98
CA GLU A 427 -43.40 -20.18 18.46
C GLU A 427 -43.88 -20.65 19.83
N GLU A 428 -44.10 -19.75 20.78
CA GLU A 428 -44.66 -20.04 22.10
C GLU A 428 -46.06 -20.66 21.98
N ALA A 429 -46.95 -20.06 21.18
CA ALA A 429 -48.27 -20.62 20.92
C ALA A 429 -48.21 -22.03 20.30
N LEU A 430 -47.23 -22.28 19.43
CA LEU A 430 -46.98 -23.60 18.85
C LEU A 430 -46.49 -24.60 19.91
N GLU A 431 -45.61 -24.19 20.82
CA GLU A 431 -45.13 -25.02 21.92
C GLU A 431 -46.25 -25.35 22.92
N GLU A 432 -47.09 -24.38 23.26
CA GLU A 432 -48.30 -24.60 24.04
C GLU A 432 -49.25 -25.59 23.37
N LEU A 433 -49.47 -25.45 22.06
CA LEU A 433 -50.33 -26.39 21.34
C LEU A 433 -49.72 -27.79 21.30
N LYS A 434 -48.40 -27.90 21.13
CA LYS A 434 -47.68 -29.18 21.18
C LYS A 434 -47.73 -29.84 22.56
N THR A 435 -47.72 -29.07 23.64
CA THR A 435 -47.84 -29.60 25.01
C THR A 435 -49.27 -30.06 25.28
N LYS A 436 -50.28 -29.24 24.97
CA LYS A 436 -51.71 -29.62 25.03
C LYS A 436 -51.99 -30.88 24.17
N TYR A 437 -51.41 -30.98 22.98
CA TYR A 437 -51.52 -32.18 22.15
C TYR A 437 -50.88 -33.40 22.81
N ARG A 438 -49.71 -33.25 23.44
CA ARG A 438 -49.06 -34.35 24.17
C ARG A 438 -49.89 -34.80 25.37
N GLU A 439 -50.45 -33.88 26.14
CA GLU A 439 -51.30 -34.17 27.29
C GLU A 439 -52.59 -34.89 26.88
N THR A 440 -53.31 -34.35 25.89
CA THR A 440 -54.53 -34.98 25.37
C THR A 440 -54.25 -36.35 24.78
N LYS A 441 -53.13 -36.53 24.07
CA LYS A 441 -52.69 -37.85 23.61
C LYS A 441 -52.45 -38.81 24.76
N GLN A 442 -51.77 -38.38 25.83
CA GLN A 442 -51.54 -39.23 27.01
C GLN A 442 -52.84 -39.60 27.72
N GLN A 443 -53.79 -38.66 27.84
CA GLN A 443 -55.11 -38.92 28.40
C GLN A 443 -55.88 -39.95 27.55
N MET A 444 -55.94 -39.75 26.23
CA MET A 444 -56.58 -40.70 25.33
C MET A 444 -55.90 -42.07 25.36
N ASP A 445 -54.56 -42.14 25.36
CA ASP A 445 -53.82 -43.41 25.46
C ASP A 445 -54.08 -44.11 26.81
N ALA A 446 -54.28 -43.36 27.90
CA ALA A 446 -54.65 -43.91 29.21
C ALA A 446 -56.10 -44.41 29.23
N GLU A 447 -57.04 -43.66 28.63
CA GLU A 447 -58.44 -44.08 28.47
C GLU A 447 -58.54 -45.34 27.60
N ILE A 448 -57.80 -45.42 26.48
CA ILE A 448 -57.74 -46.60 25.61
C ILE A 448 -57.24 -47.80 26.42
N LYS A 449 -56.15 -47.67 27.18
CA LYS A 449 -55.65 -48.75 28.05
C LYS A 449 -56.66 -49.14 29.13
N GLY A 450 -57.37 -48.16 29.69
CA GLY A 450 -58.45 -48.40 30.65
C GLY A 450 -59.57 -49.24 30.02
N LEU A 451 -60.04 -48.86 28.83
CA LEU A 451 -61.04 -49.60 28.07
C LEU A 451 -60.54 -51.00 27.68
N ASP A 452 -59.30 -51.15 27.23
CA ASP A 452 -58.70 -52.46 26.93
C ASP A 452 -58.65 -53.37 28.17
N SER A 453 -58.35 -52.81 29.34
CA SER A 453 -58.37 -53.56 30.60
C SER A 453 -59.78 -53.98 31.01
N GLN A 454 -60.79 -53.13 30.77
CA GLN A 454 -62.20 -53.46 30.99
C GLN A 454 -62.68 -54.54 30.03
N ILE A 455 -62.32 -54.43 28.74
CA ILE A 455 -62.59 -55.45 27.73
C ILE A 455 -61.97 -56.77 28.18
N SER A 456 -60.70 -56.79 28.56
CA SER A 456 -60.01 -58.01 29.03
C SER A 456 -60.68 -58.63 30.26
N SER A 457 -61.15 -57.81 31.21
CA SER A 457 -61.87 -58.27 32.40
C SER A 457 -63.25 -58.85 32.06
N LEU A 458 -63.99 -58.19 31.15
CA LEU A 458 -65.27 -58.67 30.65
C LEU A 458 -65.09 -59.96 29.84
N GLU A 459 -64.10 -60.04 28.97
CA GLU A 459 -63.75 -61.26 28.22
C GLU A 459 -63.39 -62.40 29.18
N SER A 460 -62.62 -62.15 30.24
CA SER A 460 -62.33 -63.15 31.27
C SER A 460 -63.60 -63.58 32.04
N SER A 461 -64.48 -62.63 32.37
CA SER A 461 -65.74 -62.92 33.07
C SER A 461 -66.70 -63.71 32.20
N ILE A 462 -66.80 -63.37 30.92
CA ILE A 462 -67.53 -64.14 29.90
C ILE A 462 -66.93 -65.55 29.81
N GLY A 463 -65.60 -65.69 29.75
CA GLY A 463 -64.93 -66.99 29.71
C GLY A 463 -65.26 -67.87 30.92
N VAL A 464 -65.23 -67.31 32.15
CA VAL A 464 -65.61 -68.04 33.37
C VAL A 464 -67.09 -68.44 33.35
N GLU A 465 -67.98 -67.54 32.93
CA GLU A 465 -69.42 -67.84 32.87
C GLU A 465 -69.74 -68.83 31.72
N GLU A 466 -69.00 -68.80 30.61
CA GLU A 466 -69.07 -69.79 29.53
C GLU A 466 -68.57 -71.16 29.99
N GLU A 467 -67.46 -71.24 30.74
CA GLU A 467 -66.97 -72.49 31.34
C GLU A 467 -67.97 -73.06 32.35
N LYS A 468 -68.52 -72.21 33.22
CA LYS A 468 -69.57 -72.59 34.17
C LYS A 468 -70.86 -73.03 33.47
N SER A 469 -71.27 -72.31 32.42
CA SER A 469 -72.40 -72.69 31.56
C SER A 469 -72.13 -74.01 30.86
N ARG A 470 -70.91 -74.25 30.38
CA ARG A 470 -70.49 -75.50 29.77
C ARG A 470 -70.48 -76.65 30.79
N LEU A 471 -70.01 -76.40 32.01
CA LEU A 471 -70.03 -77.38 33.10
C LEU A 471 -71.47 -77.73 33.49
N LEU A 472 -72.33 -76.72 33.69
CA LEU A 472 -73.75 -76.91 33.97
C LEU A 472 -74.46 -77.64 32.84
N ARG A 473 -74.20 -77.29 31.57
CA ARG A 473 -74.73 -78.03 30.42
C ARG A 473 -74.26 -79.48 30.41
N SER A 474 -72.98 -79.75 30.71
CA SER A 474 -72.47 -81.13 30.81
C SER A 474 -73.07 -81.90 31.99
N LEU A 475 -73.39 -81.22 33.08
CA LEU A 475 -74.08 -81.79 34.24
C LEU A 475 -75.55 -82.05 33.93
N THR A 476 -76.25 -81.13 33.26
CA THR A 476 -77.66 -81.31 32.88
C THR A 476 -77.82 -82.32 31.74
N ASP A 477 -76.90 -82.37 30.77
CA ASP A 477 -76.85 -83.41 29.74
C ASP A 477 -76.46 -84.78 30.35
N GLY A 478 -75.74 -84.78 31.48
CA GLY A 478 -75.38 -85.98 32.24
C GLY A 478 -76.39 -86.41 33.30
N THR A 479 -77.37 -85.59 33.65
CA THR A 479 -78.33 -85.86 34.73
C THR A 479 -79.74 -85.36 34.43
N GLU A 480 -80.45 -86.07 33.54
CA GLU A 480 -81.89 -86.22 33.71
C GLU A 480 -82.19 -87.10 34.93
N SER A 481 -82.14 -86.57 36.17
CA SER A 481 -82.87 -87.16 37.31
C SER A 481 -82.73 -86.41 38.63
N LYS A 482 -83.86 -85.85 39.08
CA LYS A 482 -84.37 -85.78 40.47
C LYS A 482 -83.68 -84.88 41.53
N THR A 483 -84.57 -84.31 42.35
CA THR A 483 -84.48 -83.86 43.76
C THR A 483 -84.10 -82.42 44.16
N SER A 484 -85.17 -81.69 44.51
CA SER A 484 -85.43 -80.74 45.63
C SER A 484 -84.32 -79.91 46.32
N VAL A 485 -84.59 -78.60 46.33
CA VAL A 485 -84.56 -77.63 47.47
C VAL A 485 -83.70 -77.99 48.69
N ALA A 486 -82.66 -77.20 48.93
CA ALA A 486 -82.14 -76.90 50.27
C ALA A 486 -81.39 -75.56 50.29
N ASN A 487 -81.52 -74.86 51.41
CA ASN A 487 -81.22 -73.45 51.65
C ASN A 487 -79.88 -73.26 52.39
N GLY A 488 -79.17 -72.16 52.12
CA GLY A 488 -78.34 -71.42 53.10
C GLY A 488 -76.82 -71.69 53.17
N LYS A 489 -76.02 -70.63 52.95
CA LYS A 489 -74.97 -70.16 53.90
C LYS A 489 -74.48 -68.73 53.57
N THR A 490 -74.66 -67.81 54.52
CA THR A 490 -74.13 -66.45 54.56
C THR A 490 -72.71 -66.43 55.17
N SER A 491 -71.82 -65.59 54.64
CA SER A 491 -70.42 -65.44 55.09
C SER A 491 -70.24 -64.21 56.00
N GLU A 492 -69.71 -64.48 57.20
CA GLU A 492 -68.74 -63.70 58.00
C GLU A 492 -68.86 -62.16 58.07
N GLY A 493 -69.48 -61.66 59.14
CA GLY A 493 -69.26 -60.32 59.69
C GLY A 493 -68.42 -60.38 60.96
N THR A 494 -67.48 -59.45 61.11
CA THR A 494 -66.62 -59.24 62.28
C THR A 494 -67.42 -59.23 63.60
N SER A 495 -66.88 -59.86 64.65
CA SER A 495 -67.59 -60.00 65.93
C SER A 495 -67.81 -58.64 66.61
N LEU A 496 -69.05 -58.38 67.01
CA LEU A 496 -69.49 -57.16 67.70
C LEU A 496 -68.67 -56.86 68.98
N GLU A 497 -68.16 -57.92 69.62
CA GLU A 497 -67.32 -57.86 70.82
C GLU A 497 -65.92 -57.29 70.55
N ALA A 498 -65.28 -57.67 69.43
CA ALA A 498 -63.98 -57.12 69.03
C ALA A 498 -64.10 -55.62 68.70
N LEU A 499 -65.22 -55.21 68.11
CA LEU A 499 -65.52 -53.82 67.85
C LEU A 499 -65.72 -53.04 69.16
N SER A 500 -66.54 -53.56 70.08
CA SER A 500 -66.76 -52.93 71.40
C SER A 500 -65.46 -52.73 72.17
N ALA A 501 -64.57 -53.73 72.19
CA ALA A 501 -63.25 -53.62 72.81
C ALA A 501 -62.38 -52.52 72.18
N LYS A 502 -62.41 -52.40 70.85
CA LYS A 502 -61.67 -51.34 70.15
C LYS A 502 -62.25 -49.96 70.40
N VAL A 503 -63.57 -49.83 70.45
CA VAL A 503 -64.23 -48.57 70.82
C VAL A 503 -63.82 -48.13 72.23
N SER A 504 -63.78 -49.03 73.20
CA SER A 504 -63.31 -48.71 74.55
C SER A 504 -61.83 -48.29 74.59
N GLU A 505 -60.96 -48.93 73.80
CA GLU A 505 -59.55 -48.52 73.68
C GLU A 505 -59.42 -47.08 73.15
N VAL A 506 -60.18 -46.75 72.10
CA VAL A 506 -60.19 -45.41 71.52
C VAL A 506 -60.79 -44.39 72.50
N TYR A 507 -61.87 -44.75 73.20
CA TYR A 507 -62.51 -43.90 74.21
C TYR A 507 -61.52 -43.46 75.30
N VAL A 508 -60.72 -44.40 75.82
CA VAL A 508 -59.67 -44.09 76.81
C VAL A 508 -58.55 -43.25 76.20
N ARG A 509 -58.10 -43.54 74.98
CA ARG A 509 -57.07 -42.73 74.30
C ARG A 509 -57.53 -41.29 74.04
N CYS A 510 -58.82 -41.10 73.80
CA CYS A 510 -59.43 -39.79 73.69
C CYS A 510 -59.48 -39.05 75.04
N GLY A 511 -59.03 -39.64 76.15
CA GLY A 511 -58.92 -38.98 77.45
C GLY A 511 -60.19 -39.01 78.29
N PHE A 512 -61.11 -39.94 78.01
CA PHE A 512 -62.28 -40.20 78.84
C PHE A 512 -61.99 -41.32 79.85
N ASP A 513 -62.62 -41.25 81.03
CA ASP A 513 -62.54 -42.32 82.03
C ASP A 513 -63.38 -43.53 81.59
N ASN A 514 -62.83 -44.74 81.74
CA ASN A 514 -63.52 -45.97 81.35
C ASN A 514 -64.62 -46.31 82.35
N ASP A 515 -65.83 -45.82 82.11
CA ASP A 515 -67.03 -46.17 82.88
C ASP A 515 -67.76 -47.35 82.22
N ALA A 516 -67.77 -48.50 82.88
CA ALA A 516 -68.39 -49.73 82.39
C ALA A 516 -69.93 -49.63 82.25
N SER A 517 -70.54 -48.54 82.72
CA SER A 517 -71.96 -48.26 82.56
C SER A 517 -72.32 -47.64 81.21
N LEU A 518 -71.33 -47.20 80.42
CA LEU A 518 -71.53 -46.57 79.12
C LEU A 518 -71.61 -47.61 77.99
N SER A 519 -72.67 -47.55 77.21
CA SER A 519 -72.86 -48.37 76.01
C SER A 519 -71.86 -48.01 74.91
N THR A 520 -71.49 -48.97 74.05
CA THR A 520 -70.64 -48.73 72.86
C THR A 520 -71.14 -47.57 72.00
N LEU A 521 -72.45 -47.41 71.86
CA LEU A 521 -73.03 -46.28 71.14
C LEU A 521 -72.80 -44.96 71.87
N GLN A 522 -72.93 -44.92 73.19
CA GLN A 522 -72.68 -43.71 73.99
C GLN A 522 -71.20 -43.33 73.98
N MET A 523 -70.28 -44.31 74.03
CA MET A 523 -68.85 -44.08 73.85
C MET A 523 -68.56 -43.46 72.47
N LEU A 524 -69.19 -43.96 71.41
CA LEU A 524 -69.07 -43.40 70.06
C LEU A 524 -69.64 -41.99 69.96
N THR A 525 -70.81 -41.72 70.52
CA THR A 525 -71.41 -40.36 70.53
C THR A 525 -70.52 -39.36 71.25
N ASN A 526 -69.88 -39.77 72.35
CA ASN A 526 -68.93 -38.91 73.07
C ASN A 526 -67.63 -38.68 72.29
N ILE A 527 -67.15 -39.70 71.56
CA ILE A 527 -66.00 -39.56 70.65
C ILE A 527 -66.36 -38.61 69.51
N GLU A 528 -67.54 -38.75 68.92
CA GLU A 528 -68.06 -37.90 67.84
C GLU A 528 -68.18 -36.44 68.30
N ALA A 529 -68.79 -36.19 69.46
CA ALA A 529 -68.88 -34.86 70.03
C ALA A 529 -67.51 -34.21 70.26
N LYS A 530 -66.52 -35.00 70.68
CA LYS A 530 -65.15 -34.54 70.86
C LYS A 530 -64.43 -34.29 69.53
N LEU A 531 -64.73 -35.08 68.50
CA LEU A 531 -64.23 -34.84 67.15
C LEU A 531 -64.82 -33.55 66.57
N ASP A 532 -66.12 -33.29 66.76
CA ASP A 532 -66.77 -32.06 66.33
C ASP A 532 -66.21 -30.82 67.06
N GLU A 533 -65.90 -30.95 68.35
CA GLU A 533 -65.20 -29.92 69.10
C GLU A 533 -63.82 -29.63 68.50
N TYR A 534 -63.04 -30.68 68.16
CA TYR A 534 -61.75 -30.50 67.51
C TYR A 534 -61.86 -29.93 66.09
N PHE A 535 -62.86 -30.32 65.31
CA PHE A 535 -63.11 -29.73 64.00
C PHE A 535 -63.47 -28.25 64.12
N SER A 536 -64.32 -27.87 65.07
CA SER A 536 -64.65 -26.47 65.35
C SER A 536 -63.41 -25.66 65.76
N ILE A 537 -62.50 -26.25 66.54
CA ILE A 537 -61.22 -25.62 66.92
C ILE A 537 -60.29 -25.49 65.71
N ILE A 538 -60.24 -26.49 64.83
CA ILE A 538 -59.42 -26.45 63.60
C ILE A 538 -59.95 -25.39 62.63
N GLU A 539 -61.27 -25.29 62.44
CA GLU A 539 -61.90 -24.30 61.55
C GLU A 539 -61.70 -22.86 62.03
N THR A 540 -61.60 -22.64 63.35
CA THR A 540 -61.38 -21.31 63.95
C THR A 540 -59.90 -20.95 64.11
N MET A 541 -58.97 -21.86 63.77
CA MET A 541 -57.54 -21.65 63.96
C MET A 541 -56.96 -20.71 62.89
N PRO A 542 -56.16 -19.69 63.26
CA PRO A 542 -55.50 -18.82 62.30
C PRO A 542 -54.59 -19.62 61.34
N THR A 543 -54.72 -19.39 60.04
CA THR A 543 -53.96 -20.07 58.98
C THR A 543 -52.45 -19.97 59.18
N GLU A 544 -51.95 -18.82 59.67
CA GLU A 544 -50.52 -18.63 59.96
C GLU A 544 -49.98 -19.57 61.04
N PHE A 545 -50.79 -19.88 62.06
CA PHE A 545 -50.39 -20.79 63.13
C PHE A 545 -50.39 -22.25 62.64
N VAL A 546 -51.38 -22.63 61.82
CA VAL A 546 -51.45 -23.96 61.19
C VAL A 546 -50.23 -24.19 60.29
N GLU A 547 -49.90 -23.23 59.42
CA GLU A 547 -48.71 -23.33 58.56
C GLU A 547 -47.41 -23.47 59.36
N GLN A 548 -47.28 -22.74 60.47
CA GLN A 548 -46.09 -22.83 61.33
C GLN A 548 -46.00 -24.19 62.02
N ALA A 549 -47.12 -24.74 62.50
CA ALA A 549 -47.20 -26.06 63.10
C ALA A 549 -46.90 -27.17 62.08
N GLU A 550 -47.41 -27.07 60.86
CA GLU A 550 -47.11 -27.99 59.75
C GLU A 550 -45.63 -27.93 59.36
N LYS A 551 -45.06 -26.73 59.19
CA LYS A 551 -43.63 -26.55 58.93
C LYS A 551 -42.78 -27.14 60.05
N ALA A 552 -43.20 -27.01 61.31
CA ALA A 552 -42.51 -27.60 62.45
C ALA A 552 -42.59 -29.14 62.46
N LYS A 553 -43.77 -29.71 62.20
CA LYS A 553 -43.96 -31.18 62.13
C LYS A 553 -43.25 -31.81 60.93
N GLU A 554 -43.29 -31.17 59.77
CA GLU A 554 -42.56 -31.62 58.59
C GLU A 554 -41.04 -31.49 58.80
N LYS A 555 -40.57 -30.46 59.52
CA LYS A 555 -39.16 -30.35 59.94
C LYS A 555 -38.76 -31.48 60.89
N GLU A 556 -39.59 -31.80 61.89
CA GLU A 556 -39.37 -32.91 62.82
C GLU A 556 -39.31 -34.26 62.08
N ARG A 557 -40.23 -34.50 61.14
CA ARG A 557 -40.25 -35.70 60.30
C ARG A 557 -39.00 -35.83 59.45
N ARG A 558 -38.58 -34.75 58.79
CA ARG A 558 -37.32 -34.73 58.01
C ARG A 558 -36.10 -34.95 58.89
N GLN A 559 -36.10 -34.40 60.09
CA GLN A 559 -35.02 -34.60 61.05
C GLN A 559 -34.96 -36.07 61.49
N ARG A 560 -36.09 -36.67 61.85
CA ARG A 560 -36.18 -38.10 62.21
C ARG A 560 -35.72 -39.01 61.07
N ALA A 561 -36.12 -38.73 59.83
CA ALA A 561 -35.68 -39.49 58.66
C ALA A 561 -34.17 -39.36 58.39
N ARG A 562 -33.59 -38.18 58.63
CA ARG A 562 -32.13 -37.96 58.52
C ARG A 562 -31.38 -38.69 59.62
N GLU A 563 -31.87 -38.63 60.85
CA GLU A 563 -31.29 -39.33 62.00
C GLU A 563 -31.34 -40.85 61.80
N GLU A 564 -32.47 -41.39 61.32
CA GLU A 564 -32.61 -42.82 60.99
C GLU A 564 -31.64 -43.25 59.87
N LYS A 565 -31.51 -42.45 58.80
CA LYS A 565 -30.56 -42.72 57.71
C LYS A 565 -29.10 -42.67 58.18
N LEU A 566 -28.76 -41.72 59.06
CA LEU A 566 -27.42 -41.62 59.65
C LEU A 566 -27.14 -42.83 60.55
N GLU A 567 -28.12 -43.27 61.34
CA GLU A 567 -27.99 -44.44 62.22
C GLU A 567 -27.86 -45.74 61.40
N GLN A 568 -28.59 -45.88 60.29
CA GLN A 568 -28.45 -47.00 59.36
C GLN A 568 -27.04 -47.05 58.75
N GLN A 569 -26.51 -45.90 58.28
CA GLN A 569 -25.14 -45.83 57.77
C GLN A 569 -24.10 -46.18 58.84
N LYS A 570 -24.30 -45.71 60.07
CA LYS A 570 -23.43 -46.03 61.21
C LYS A 570 -23.46 -47.51 61.54
N ARG A 571 -24.64 -48.15 61.62
CA ARG A 571 -24.79 -49.60 61.81
C ARG A 571 -24.09 -50.39 60.70
N GLU A 572 -24.20 -49.94 59.45
CA GLU A 572 -23.53 -50.63 58.35
C GLU A 572 -22.01 -50.47 58.42
N GLN A 573 -21.52 -49.29 58.77
CA GLN A 573 -20.09 -49.04 58.98
C GLN A 573 -19.56 -49.86 60.16
N GLU A 574 -20.27 -49.90 61.28
CA GLU A 574 -19.96 -50.75 62.43
C GLU A 574 -19.94 -52.23 62.03
N ARG A 575 -20.92 -52.72 61.24
CA ARG A 575 -20.92 -54.09 60.73
C ARG A 575 -19.72 -54.39 59.83
N ARG A 576 -19.32 -53.44 58.97
CA ARG A 576 -18.13 -53.57 58.12
C ARG A 576 -16.85 -53.63 58.95
N VAL A 577 -16.73 -52.77 59.96
CA VAL A 577 -15.60 -52.76 60.89
C VAL A 577 -15.56 -54.05 61.71
N GLN A 578 -16.70 -54.50 62.24
CA GLN A 578 -16.84 -55.76 62.97
C GLN A 578 -16.38 -56.95 62.13
N ARG A 579 -16.85 -57.04 60.87
CA ARG A 579 -16.45 -58.11 59.95
C ARG A 579 -14.95 -58.05 59.61
N SER A 580 -14.39 -56.85 59.49
CA SER A 580 -12.95 -56.66 59.27
C SER A 580 -12.13 -57.09 60.48
N LEU A 581 -12.59 -56.74 61.70
CA LEU A 581 -11.97 -57.13 62.96
C LEU A 581 -12.04 -58.64 63.17
N GLU A 582 -13.19 -59.26 62.94
CA GLU A 582 -13.39 -60.71 63.01
C GLU A 582 -12.47 -61.43 62.00
N ARG A 583 -12.35 -60.91 60.78
CA ARG A 583 -11.40 -61.43 59.78
C ARG A 583 -9.94 -61.29 60.22
N ALA A 584 -9.60 -60.23 60.93
CA ALA A 584 -8.25 -60.02 61.47
C ALA A 584 -7.95 -60.92 62.69
N GLN A 585 -8.97 -61.21 63.51
CA GLN A 585 -8.87 -62.12 64.66
C GLN A 585 -8.94 -63.60 64.25
N ALA A 586 -9.49 -63.91 63.07
CA ALA A 586 -9.54 -65.27 62.56
C ALA A 586 -8.10 -65.83 62.42
N PRO A 587 -7.81 -67.00 63.01
CA PRO A 587 -6.48 -67.57 62.98
C PRO A 587 -6.06 -67.86 61.53
N VAL A 588 -4.91 -67.32 61.13
CA VAL A 588 -4.39 -67.47 59.76
C VAL A 588 -4.01 -68.94 59.54
N MET A 589 -4.85 -69.68 58.81
CA MET A 589 -4.54 -71.02 58.36
C MET A 589 -3.43 -70.96 57.30
N LYS A 590 -2.22 -71.39 57.68
CA LYS A 590 -1.11 -71.57 56.73
C LYS A 590 -1.41 -72.79 55.86
N LYS A 591 -1.69 -72.60 54.58
CA LYS A 591 -1.81 -73.70 53.62
C LYS A 591 -0.45 -74.39 53.49
N THR A 592 -0.36 -75.66 53.89
CA THR A 592 0.82 -76.49 53.69
C THR A 592 0.80 -77.08 52.27
N GLY A 593 1.86 -76.86 51.51
CA GLY A 593 2.01 -77.38 50.14
C GLY A 593 2.08 -76.29 49.06
N LYS A 594 2.82 -76.58 47.98
CA LYS A 594 2.92 -75.69 46.80
C LYS A 594 1.54 -75.60 46.12
N PRO A 595 0.98 -74.40 45.92
CA PRO A 595 -0.25 -74.22 45.16
C PRO A 595 -0.07 -74.77 43.74
N VAL A 596 -1.03 -75.57 43.28
CA VAL A 596 -1.06 -76.04 41.89
C VAL A 596 -1.33 -74.82 41.01
N MET A 597 -0.29 -74.37 40.29
CA MET A 597 -0.43 -73.30 39.30
C MET A 597 -1.07 -73.86 38.04
N PHE A 598 -2.35 -73.52 37.83
CA PHE A 598 -2.96 -73.69 36.52
C PHE A 598 -2.22 -72.81 35.51
N ARG A 599 -1.75 -73.42 34.41
CA ARG A 599 -1.09 -72.71 33.31
C ARG A 599 -2.07 -71.71 32.70
N SER A 600 -1.58 -70.51 32.40
CA SER A 600 -2.34 -69.38 31.88
C SER A 600 -3.22 -69.76 30.68
N HIS A 601 -4.54 -69.68 30.83
CA HIS A 601 -5.45 -69.64 29.69
C HIS A 601 -5.33 -68.25 29.06
N VAL A 602 -4.98 -68.18 27.78
CA VAL A 602 -4.88 -66.92 27.04
C VAL A 602 -6.25 -66.23 27.01
N VAL A 603 -6.31 -65.02 27.58
CA VAL A 603 -7.51 -64.18 27.57
C VAL A 603 -7.79 -63.74 26.14
N LYS A 604 -8.87 -64.25 25.53
CA LYS A 604 -9.37 -63.70 24.27
C LYS A 604 -9.81 -62.25 24.53
N LYS A 605 -9.15 -61.28 23.90
CA LYS A 605 -9.60 -59.88 23.87
C LYS A 605 -11.01 -59.83 23.29
N LYS A 606 -12.02 -59.61 24.15
CA LYS A 606 -13.36 -59.22 23.70
C LYS A 606 -13.32 -57.75 23.32
N VAL A 607 -13.77 -57.51 22.09
CA VAL A 607 -14.10 -56.20 21.51
C VAL A 607 -14.94 -55.39 22.49
N VAL A 608 -14.62 -54.10 22.60
CA VAL A 608 -15.38 -53.10 23.36
C VAL A 608 -16.78 -53.03 22.78
N GLY A 609 -17.70 -53.78 23.38
CA GLY A 609 -19.13 -53.61 23.27
C GLY A 609 -19.60 -52.92 24.53
N SER A 610 -20.01 -51.66 24.41
CA SER A 610 -20.69 -50.90 25.45
C SER A 610 -21.75 -51.75 26.13
N LYS A 611 -21.56 -52.09 27.41
CA LYS A 611 -22.60 -52.67 28.24
C LYS A 611 -22.69 -51.87 29.52
N ASN A 612 -23.79 -51.12 29.59
CA ASN A 612 -24.40 -50.53 30.76
C ASN A 612 -24.22 -51.40 32.01
N VAL A 613 -23.40 -50.93 32.95
CA VAL A 613 -23.38 -51.41 34.34
C VAL A 613 -24.15 -50.44 35.26
N LYS A 614 -24.90 -49.48 34.69
CA LYS A 614 -25.76 -48.55 35.45
C LYS A 614 -27.25 -48.89 35.44
N LYS A 615 -27.66 -50.02 34.84
CA LYS A 615 -29.10 -50.34 34.70
C LYS A 615 -29.72 -51.09 35.88
N ASN A 616 -28.93 -51.83 36.66
CA ASN A 616 -29.51 -52.63 37.76
C ASN A 616 -29.87 -51.80 39.00
N ASP A 617 -29.20 -50.68 39.22
CA ASP A 617 -29.50 -49.82 40.37
C ASP A 617 -30.74 -48.96 40.10
N GLU A 618 -30.92 -48.50 38.85
CA GLU A 618 -32.11 -47.74 38.44
C GLU A 618 -33.36 -48.62 38.31
N GLU A 619 -33.23 -49.89 37.92
CA GLU A 619 -34.35 -50.84 37.85
C GLU A 619 -34.85 -51.23 39.25
N ALA A 620 -33.94 -51.36 40.23
CA ALA A 620 -34.30 -51.59 41.63
C ALA A 620 -34.96 -50.36 42.29
N GLU A 621 -34.51 -49.14 41.95
CA GLU A 621 -35.16 -47.90 42.40
C GLU A 621 -36.53 -47.70 41.74
N LEU A 622 -36.71 -48.11 40.47
CA LEU A 622 -37.99 -48.04 39.76
C LEU A 622 -39.01 -49.04 40.30
N GLU A 623 -38.60 -50.28 40.63
CA GLU A 623 -39.48 -51.26 41.29
C GLU A 623 -39.90 -50.80 42.69
N ALA A 624 -38.99 -50.18 43.45
CA ALA A 624 -39.31 -49.62 44.77
C ALA A 624 -40.24 -48.39 44.70
N PHE A 625 -40.19 -47.64 43.60
CA PHE A 625 -41.07 -46.50 43.34
C PHE A 625 -42.47 -46.95 42.87
N LEU A 626 -42.54 -47.95 41.99
CA LEU A 626 -43.80 -48.51 41.48
C LEU A 626 -44.58 -49.32 42.52
N GLY A 627 -43.92 -49.82 43.58
CA GLY A 627 -44.57 -50.49 44.70
C GLY A 627 -45.14 -49.55 45.79
N ARG A 628 -45.10 -48.23 45.59
CA ARG A 628 -45.63 -47.20 46.53
C ARG A 628 -46.87 -46.46 46.05
N VAL A 629 -47.35 -46.77 44.84
CA VAL A 629 -48.71 -46.43 44.39
C VAL A 629 -49.59 -47.63 44.66
#